data_AF-A0A844XRJ5-F1
#
_entry.id   AF-A0A844XRJ5-F1
#
_cell.length_a   1.000
_cell.length_b   1.000
_cell.length_c   1.000
_cell.angle_alpha   90.00
_cell.angle_beta   90.00
_cell.angle_gamma   90.00
#
_symmetry.space_group_name_H-M   'P 1'
#
loop_
_entity.id
_entity.type
_entity.pdbx_description
1 polymer ?
#
loop_
_entity_poly.entity_id
_entity_poly.type
_entity_poly.pdbx_seq_one_letter_code
_entity_poly.pdbx_strand_id
1 'polypeptide(L)' 'MVFGMAFMLSGGLWVLQGLGLVKWPSDSFMLAERSWAIYGGLTFLLGALLFWRGSLIAK' A
#
# COMPACT_ATOMS: atom_id res chain seq x y z
N MET A 1 7.84 -9.02 9.98
CA MET A 1 6.57 -8.36 10.38
C MET A 1 6.55 -6.88 10.03
N VAL A 2 7.50 -6.08 10.55
CA VAL A 2 7.56 -4.62 10.31
C VAL A 2 7.51 -4.25 8.81
N PHE A 3 8.33 -4.88 7.97
CA PHE A 3 8.33 -4.62 6.53
C PHE A 3 7.00 -4.93 5.84
N GLY A 4 6.33 -6.02 6.22
CA GLY A 4 5.01 -6.35 5.68
C GLY A 4 3.97 -5.29 6.05
N MET A 5 4.00 -4.82 7.30
CA MET A 5 3.13 -3.76 7.79
C MET A 5 3.40 -2.42 7.08
N ALA A 6 4.66 -2.06 6.89
CA ALA A 6 5.05 -0.86 6.15
C ALA A 6 4.56 -0.89 4.69
N PHE A 7 4.68 -2.04 4.01
CA PHE A 7 4.22 -2.20 2.63
C PHE A 7 2.69 -2.14 2.53
N MET A 8 1.97 -2.70 3.49
CA MET A 8 0.52 -2.59 3.56
C MET A 8 0.07 -1.13 3.75
N LEU A 9 0.67 -0.41 4.69
CA LEU A 9 0.29 0.99 4.93
C LEU A 9 0.61 1.89 3.73
N SER A 10 1.82 1.78 3.17
CA SER A 10 2.22 2.55 1.99
C SER A 10 1.40 2.19 0.76
N GLY A 11 1.21 0.90 0.49
CA GLY A 11 0.41 0.43 -0.65
C GLY A 11 -1.05 0.87 -0.54
N GLY A 12 -1.64 0.76 0.65
CA GLY A 12 -3.01 1.24 0.90
C GLY A 12 -3.16 2.75 0.67
N LEU A 13 -2.19 3.55 1.12
CA LEU A 13 -2.17 4.99 0.84
C LEU A 13 -2.16 5.30 -0.66
N TRP A 14 -1.32 4.61 -1.43
CA TRP A 14 -1.25 4.81 -2.89
C TRP A 14 -2.54 4.37 -3.59
N VAL A 15 -3.20 3.30 -3.12
CA VAL A 15 -4.54 2.92 -3.61
C VAL A 15 -5.52 4.07 -3.40
N LEU A 16 -5.61 4.58 -2.18
CA LEU A 16 -6.55 5.64 -1.85
C LEU A 16 -6.25 6.94 -2.61
N GLN A 17 -4.98 7.27 -2.84
CA GLN A 17 -4.58 8.41 -3.65
C GLN A 17 -4.91 8.23 -5.14
N GLY A 18 -4.58 7.07 -5.71
CA GLY A 18 -4.87 6.75 -7.11
C GLY A 18 -6.38 6.68 -7.42
N LEU A 19 -7.19 6.29 -6.42
CA LEU A 19 -8.67 6.36 -6.50
C LEU A 19 -9.22 7.78 -6.24
N GLY A 20 -8.38 8.74 -5.85
CA GLY A 20 -8.80 10.10 -5.53
C GLY A 20 -9.57 10.24 -4.21
N LEU A 21 -9.55 9.22 -3.35
CA LEU A 21 -10.19 9.19 -2.04
C LEU A 21 -9.37 9.92 -0.98
N VAL A 22 -8.04 9.82 -1.05
CA VAL A 22 -7.10 10.57 -0.20
C VAL A 22 -6.37 11.59 -1.07
N LYS A 23 -6.53 12.88 -0.76
CA LYS A 23 -5.97 14.01 -1.54
C LYS A 23 -4.87 14.76 -0.81
N TRP A 24 -4.00 14.03 -0.13
CA TRP A 24 -2.91 14.59 0.66
C TRP A 24 -1.60 13.87 0.37
N PRO A 25 -0.47 14.58 0.21
CA PRO A 25 -0.39 16.03 0.02
C PRO A 25 -1.02 16.45 -1.33
N SER A 26 -1.51 17.69 -1.42
CA SER A 26 -2.24 18.20 -2.60
C SER A 26 -1.39 18.23 -3.87
N ASP A 27 -0.07 18.34 -3.73
CA ASP A 27 0.88 18.34 -4.84
C ASP A 27 1.40 16.92 -5.16
N SER A 28 0.75 15.88 -4.64
CA SER A 28 1.14 14.51 -4.96
C SER A 28 0.80 14.18 -6.41
N PHE A 29 1.80 13.70 -7.14
CA PHE A 29 1.68 13.19 -8.52
C PHE A 29 0.81 11.92 -8.61
N MET A 30 0.44 11.32 -7.47
CA MET A 30 -0.35 10.10 -7.41
C MET A 30 -1.86 10.36 -7.41
N LEU A 31 -2.29 11.61 -7.21
CA LEU A 31 -3.69 11.94 -6.97
C LEU A 31 -4.55 11.68 -8.22
N ALA A 32 -5.64 10.92 -8.01
CA ALA A 32 -6.63 10.57 -9.02
C ALA A 32 -6.05 9.88 -10.27
N GLU A 33 -4.87 9.27 -10.15
CA GLU A 33 -4.22 8.55 -11.24
C GLU A 33 -4.28 7.03 -11.04
N ARG A 34 -4.99 6.34 -11.93
CA ARG A 34 -5.35 4.91 -11.76
C ARG A 34 -4.13 3.99 -11.73
N SER A 35 -3.03 4.38 -12.38
CA SER A 35 -1.77 3.64 -12.32
C SER A 35 -1.30 3.43 -10.87
N TRP A 36 -1.45 4.45 -10.02
CA TRP A 36 -1.10 4.38 -8.59
C TRP A 36 -2.03 3.50 -7.78
N ALA A 37 -3.30 3.37 -8.20
CA ALA A 37 -4.22 2.42 -7.57
C ALA A 37 -3.77 0.98 -7.80
N ILE A 38 -3.26 0.66 -8.99
CA ILE A 38 -2.75 -0.68 -9.32
C ILE A 38 -1.43 -0.94 -8.58
N TYR A 39 -0.46 -0.02 -8.67
CA TYR A 39 0.83 -0.18 -7.99
C TYR A 39 0.67 -0.30 -6.47
N GLY A 40 -0.17 0.56 -5.87
CA GLY A 40 -0.51 0.48 -4.45
C GLY A 40 -1.14 -0.84 -4.05
N GLY A 41 -2.06 -1.36 -4.87
CA GLY A 41 -2.71 -2.65 -4.64
C GLY A 41 -1.71 -3.81 -4.64
N LEU A 42 -0.80 -3.83 -5.62
CA LEU A 42 0.27 -4.83 -5.69
C LEU A 42 1.21 -4.74 -4.49
N THR A 43 1.63 -3.54 -4.09
CA THR A 43 2.47 -3.32 -2.90
C THR A 43 1.78 -3.78 -1.62
N PHE A 44 0.47 -3.48 -1.47
CA PHE A 44 -0.32 -3.92 -0.33
C PHE A 44 -0.36 -5.44 -0.23
N LEU A 45 -0.66 -6.13 -1.33
CA LEU A 45 -0.72 -7.60 -1.39
C LEU A 45 0.64 -8.23 -1.07
N LEU A 46 1.73 -7.66 -1.58
CA LEU A 46 3.08 -8.11 -1.25
C LEU A 46 3.37 -7.96 0.25
N GLY A 47 2.97 -6.82 0.83
CA GLY A 47 3.10 -6.56 2.27
C GLY A 47 2.30 -7.55 3.12
N ALA A 48 1.06 -7.84 2.72
CA ALA A 48 0.20 -8.81 3.38
C ALA A 48 0.82 -10.23 3.36
N LEU A 49 1.39 -10.64 2.23
CA LEU A 49 2.10 -11.92 2.12
C LEU A 49 3.33 -11.98 3.05
N LEU A 50 4.14 -10.92 3.07
CA LEU A 50 5.31 -10.84 3.96
C LEU A 50 4.91 -10.82 5.44
N PHE A 51 3.83 -10.13 5.78
CA PHE A 51 3.30 -10.08 7.14
C PHE A 51 2.81 -11.45 7.59
N TRP A 52 2.00 -12.12 6.75
CA TRP A 52 1.48 -13.47 7.01
C TRP A 52 2.63 -14.46 7.23
N ARG A 53 3.59 -14.53 6.29
CA ARG A 53 4.74 -15.44 6.42
C ARG A 53 5.57 -15.16 7.67
N GLY A 54 5.78 -13.89 8.01
CA GLY A 54 6.47 -13.51 9.25
C GLY A 54 5.72 -13.93 10.51
N SER A 55 4.37 -13.87 10.49
CA SER A 55 3.54 -14.28 11.62
C SER A 55 3.52 -15.79 11.84
N LEU A 56 3.71 -16.58 10.77
CA LEU A 56 3.83 -18.03 10.87
C LEU A 56 5.16 -18.48 11.45
N ILE A 57 6.27 -17.78 11.16
CA ILE A 57 7.61 -18.13 11.63
C ILE A 57 7.84 -17.69 13.08
N ALA A 58 7.11 -16.67 13.55
CA ALA A 58 7.21 -16.16 14.92
C ALA A 58 6.38 -16.96 15.95
N LYS A 59 5.65 -17.99 15.51
CA LYS A 59 5.00 -18.98 16.38
C LYS A 59 5.93 -20.14 16.67
#